data_AF-A0A225E142-F1
#
_entry.id   AF-A0A225E142-F1
#
_cell.length_a   1.000
_cell.length_b   1.000
_cell.length_c   1.000
_cell.angle_alpha   90.00
_cell.angle_beta   90.00
_cell.angle_gamma   90.00
#
_symmetry.space_group_name_H-M   'P 1'
#
loop_
_entity.id
_entity.type
_entity.pdbx_description
1 polymer ?
#
loop_
_entity_poly.entity_id
_entity_poly.type
_entity_poly.pdbx_seq_one_letter_code
_entity_poly.pdbx_strand_id
1 'polypeptide(L)'
;MKVIKTAAITAALRTLADDERLKVLSWFDQLGNWENDEQVRRMTKKTIYRDTYALNTSDDIRIFFTLNEADGEIVVIDLARPSRFEFAGAASE
;
A
#
# COMPACT_ATOMS: atom_id res chain seq x y z
N MET A 1 5.08 -10.72 10.26
CA MET A 1 6.01 -10.38 9.15
C MET A 1 6.71 -9.05 9.41
N LYS A 2 7.95 -8.89 8.94
CA LYS A 2 8.72 -7.65 9.08
C LYS A 2 8.45 -6.72 7.88
N VAL A 3 8.01 -5.49 8.15
CA VAL A 3 7.73 -4.50 7.10
C VAL A 3 8.97 -3.67 6.80
N ILE A 4 9.48 -3.78 5.58
CA ILE A 4 10.63 -3.05 5.06
C ILE A 4 10.14 -1.84 4.26
N LYS A 5 10.64 -0.65 4.61
CA LYS A 5 10.36 0.60 3.90
C LYS A 5 11.54 0.90 3.00
N THR A 6 11.31 1.03 1.69
CA THR A 6 12.37 1.49 0.79
C THR A 6 12.75 2.95 1.08
N ALA A 7 13.87 3.41 0.53
CA ALA A 7 14.27 4.81 0.63
C ALA A 7 13.21 5.75 0.03
N ALA A 8 12.56 5.34 -1.08
CA ALA A 8 11.46 6.07 -1.70
C ALA A 8 10.27 6.23 -0.75
N ILE A 9 9.87 5.16 -0.05
CA ILE A 9 8.79 5.22 0.96
C ILE A 9 9.16 6.14 2.11
N THR A 10 10.40 6.08 2.58
CA THR A 10 10.86 6.96 3.67
C THR A 10 10.83 8.42 3.25
N ALA A 11 11.15 8.74 1.99
CA ALA A 11 11.01 10.08 1.43
C ALA A 11 9.53 10.50 1.30
N ALA A 12 8.68 9.63 0.74
CA ALA A 12 7.25 9.90 0.57
C ALA A 12 6.52 10.16 1.90
N LEU A 13 6.84 9.39 2.95
CA LEU A 13 6.25 9.61 4.28
C LEU A 13 6.55 11.00 4.85
N ARG A 14 7.68 11.62 4.46
CA ARG A 14 8.05 12.97 4.92
C ARG A 14 7.27 14.08 4.22
N THR A 15 6.67 13.79 3.06
CA THR A 15 5.88 14.76 2.30
C THR A 15 4.38 14.68 2.60
N LEU A 16 3.93 13.64 3.32
CA LEU A 16 2.54 13.52 3.77
C LEU A 16 2.25 14.48 4.93
N ALA A 17 0.99 14.91 5.03
CA ALA A 17 0.50 15.58 6.24
C ALA A 17 0.59 14.65 7.45
N ASP A 18 0.68 15.21 8.66
CA ASP A 18 0.89 14.42 9.89
C ASP A 18 -0.20 13.37 10.11
N ASP A 19 -1.47 13.71 9.86
CA ASP A 19 -2.60 12.79 10.01
C ASP A 19 -2.53 11.63 9.01
N GLU A 20 -2.21 11.93 7.75
CA GLU A 20 -2.07 10.94 6.68
C GLU A 20 -0.88 10.02 6.92
N ARG A 21 0.25 10.59 7.37
CA ARG A 21 1.44 9.83 7.74
C ARG A 21 1.13 8.85 8.86
N LEU A 22 0.40 9.29 9.89
CA LEU A 22 0.00 8.41 11.00
C LEU A 22 -0.87 7.25 10.50
N LYS A 23 -1.84 7.52 9.62
CA LYS A 23 -2.67 6.47 9.02
C LYS A 23 -1.84 5.44 8.24
N VAL A 24 -0.94 5.90 7.37
CA VAL A 24 -0.05 5.00 6.61
C VAL A 24 0.82 4.15 7.53
N LEU A 25 1.37 4.74 8.60
CA LEU A 25 2.16 4.01 9.57
C LEU A 25 1.34 2.95 10.32
N SER A 26 0.09 3.24 10.67
CA SER A 26 -0.83 2.25 11.26
C SER A 26 -1.12 1.09 10.29
N TRP A 27 -1.29 1.38 8.99
CA TRP A 27 -1.44 0.32 7.98
C TRP A 27 -0.18 -0.53 7.82
N PHE A 28 1.02 0.06 7.99
CA PHE A 28 2.26 -0.73 8.02
C PHE A 28 2.33 -1.64 9.24
N ASP A 29 1.85 -1.20 10.41
CA ASP A 29 1.76 -2.06 11.59
C ASP A 29 0.82 -3.25 11.34
N GLN A 30 -0.36 -2.99 10.76
CA GLN A 30 -1.31 -4.04 10.37
C GLN A 30 -0.74 -5.01 9.32
N LEU A 31 0.00 -4.51 8.32
CA LEU A 31 0.74 -5.36 7.39
C LEU A 31 1.78 -6.23 8.12
N GLY A 32 2.41 -5.71 9.17
CA GLY A 32 3.30 -6.51 10.03
C GLY A 32 2.59 -7.72 10.66
N ASN A 33 1.27 -7.62 10.86
CA ASN A 33 0.41 -8.69 11.35
C ASN A 33 -0.24 -9.54 10.24
N TRP A 34 0.34 -9.55 9.03
CA TRP A 34 -0.20 -10.24 7.83
C TRP A 34 -0.75 -11.64 8.07
N GLU A 35 -0.11 -12.45 8.92
CA GLU A 35 -0.51 -13.84 9.19
C GLU A 35 -1.79 -13.95 10.06
N ASN A 36 -2.05 -12.97 10.92
CA ASN A 36 -3.21 -12.99 11.83
C ASN A 36 -4.31 -11.99 11.43
N ASP A 37 -4.04 -11.11 10.47
CA ASP A 37 -4.98 -10.08 10.05
C ASP A 37 -5.72 -10.49 8.75
N GLU A 38 -6.88 -11.11 8.91
CA GLU A 38 -7.72 -11.51 7.78
C GLU A 38 -8.26 -10.29 7.01
N GLN A 39 -8.51 -9.18 7.68
CA GLN A 39 -9.05 -7.98 7.05
C GLN A 39 -8.03 -7.38 6.09
N VAL A 40 -6.77 -7.25 6.50
CA VAL A 40 -5.66 -6.80 5.63
C VAL A 40 -5.56 -7.67 4.38
N ARG A 41 -5.65 -9.01 4.53
CA ARG A 41 -5.61 -9.93 3.38
C ARG A 41 -6.80 -9.75 2.45
N ARG A 42 -8.01 -9.55 2.99
CA ARG A 42 -9.23 -9.29 2.20
C ARG A 42 -9.18 -7.94 1.45
N MET A 43 -8.53 -6.94 2.02
CA MET A 43 -8.35 -5.61 1.39
C MET A 43 -7.19 -5.58 0.39
N THR A 44 -6.35 -6.60 0.41
CA THR A 44 -5.21 -6.76 -0.49
C THR A 44 -5.63 -7.40 -1.81
N LYS A 45 -5.17 -6.84 -2.92
CA LYS A 45 -5.38 -7.39 -4.26
C LYS A 45 -4.04 -7.62 -4.94
N LYS A 46 -3.89 -8.76 -5.63
CA LYS A 46 -2.75 -9.00 -6.51
C LYS A 46 -2.83 -8.03 -7.70
N THR A 47 -1.70 -7.41 -8.04
CA THR A 47 -1.63 -6.49 -9.18
C THR A 47 -1.25 -7.23 -10.47
N ILE A 48 -1.29 -6.52 -11.60
CA ILE A 48 -0.77 -7.02 -12.88
C ILE A 48 0.77 -7.14 -12.88
N TYR A 49 1.44 -6.45 -11.97
CA TYR A 49 2.88 -6.49 -11.84
C TYR A 49 3.29 -7.72 -11.03
N ARG A 50 4.36 -8.37 -11.50
CA ARG A 50 4.84 -9.62 -10.93
C ARG A 50 5.10 -9.46 -9.44
N ASP A 51 4.56 -10.40 -8.66
CA ASP A 51 4.75 -10.55 -7.22
C ASP A 51 4.47 -9.28 -6.39
N THR A 52 3.64 -8.39 -6.94
CA THR A 52 3.25 -7.12 -6.31
C THR A 52 1.78 -7.14 -5.94
N TYR A 53 1.50 -6.68 -4.74
CA TYR A 53 0.19 -6.58 -4.12
C TYR A 53 -0.14 -5.12 -3.83
N ALA A 54 -1.43 -4.80 -3.85
CA ALA A 54 -1.96 -3.50 -3.48
C ALA A 54 -2.94 -3.66 -2.32
N LEU A 55 -2.62 -3.07 -1.17
CA LEU A 55 -3.55 -2.88 -0.07
C LEU A 55 -4.36 -1.62 -0.33
N ASN A 56 -5.66 -1.79 -0.56
CA ASN A 56 -6.58 -0.66 -0.74
C ASN A 56 -7.07 -0.23 0.65
N THR A 57 -6.48 0.82 1.20
CA THR A 57 -6.90 1.34 2.51
C THR A 57 -8.25 2.04 2.41
N SER A 58 -8.92 2.18 3.56
CA SER A 58 -10.18 2.92 3.69
C SER A 58 -10.03 4.43 3.43
N ASP A 59 -8.80 4.95 3.46
CA ASP A 59 -8.47 6.37 3.48
C ASP A 59 -7.98 6.92 2.13
N ASP A 60 -8.37 6.30 1.01
CA ASP A 60 -7.96 6.74 -0.33
C ASP A 60 -6.43 6.71 -0.53
N ILE A 61 -5.74 5.81 0.17
CA ILE A 61 -4.33 5.50 -0.03
C ILE A 61 -4.20 4.03 -0.43
N ARG A 62 -3.42 3.76 -1.47
CA ARG A 62 -3.02 2.42 -1.89
C ARG A 62 -1.57 2.20 -1.52
N ILE A 63 -1.31 1.11 -0.80
CA ILE A 63 0.03 0.70 -0.41
C ILE A 63 0.42 -0.46 -1.32
N PHE A 64 1.49 -0.29 -2.09
CA PHE A 64 2.03 -1.34 -2.93
C PHE A 64 3.19 -2.03 -2.24
N PHE A 65 3.20 -3.35 -2.25
CA PHE A 65 4.22 -4.15 -1.58
C PHE A 65 4.45 -5.49 -2.27
N THR A 66 5.62 -6.07 -2.02
CA THR A 66 5.91 -7.47 -2.34
C THR A 66 5.87 -8.30 -1.07
N LEU A 67 5.37 -9.53 -1.19
CA LEU A 67 5.29 -10.48 -0.09
C LEU A 67 6.41 -11.54 -0.27
N ASN A 68 7.32 -11.61 0.69
CA ASN A 68 8.33 -12.66 0.75
C ASN A 68 8.08 -13.53 1.98
N GLU A 69 7.28 -14.58 1.81
CA GLU A 69 6.92 -15.50 2.89
C GLU A 69 8.11 -16.32 3.38
N ALA A 70 9.08 -16.62 2.51
CA ALA A 70 10.27 -17.40 2.88
C ALA A 70 11.16 -16.65 3.88
N ASP A 71 11.34 -15.35 3.68
CA ASP A 71 12.13 -14.49 4.58
C ASP A 71 11.27 -13.81 5.67
N GLY A 72 9.95 -14.00 5.63
CA GLY A 72 9.02 -13.36 6.56
C GLY A 72 8.94 -11.84 6.40
N GLU A 73 9.22 -11.31 5.20
CA GLU A 73 9.32 -9.89 4.91
C GLU A 73 8.20 -9.38 3.98
N ILE A 74 7.75 -8.15 4.25
CA ILE A 74 6.88 -7.37 3.36
C ILE A 74 7.67 -6.14 2.96
N VAL A 75 7.95 -5.96 1.68
CA VAL A 75 8.69 -4.79 1.18
C VAL A 75 7.72 -3.81 0.57
N VAL A 76 7.55 -2.65 1.20
CA VAL A 76 6.70 -1.58 0.69
C VAL A 76 7.47 -0.83 -0.40
N ILE A 77 6.90 -0.81 -1.61
CA ILE A 77 7.57 -0.28 -2.80
C ILE A 77 6.98 1.06 -3.23
N ASP A 78 5.69 1.30 -3.03
CA ASP A 78 5.05 2.57 -3.43
C ASP A 78 3.81 2.93 -2.61
N LEU A 79 3.45 4.22 -2.61
CA LEU A 79 2.22 4.78 -2.06
C LEU A 79 1.52 5.61 -3.14
N ALA A 80 0.28 5.28 -3.46
CA ALA A 80 -0.52 6.07 -4.38
C ALA A 80 -1.81 6.54 -3.72
N ARG A 81 -2.29 7.72 -4.10
CA ARG A 81 -3.71 8.03 -3.96
C ARG A 81 -4.40 7.61 -5.25
N PRO A 82 -5.58 6.98 -5.21
CA PRO A 82 -6.47 6.97 -6.34
C PRO A 82 -6.59 8.41 -6.84
N SER A 83 -6.00 8.68 -8.00
CA SER A 83 -6.24 9.97 -8.64
C SER A 83 -7.73 10.02 -8.90
N ARG A 84 -8.43 11.04 -8.38
CA ARG A 84 -9.87 11.27 -8.61
C ARG A 84 -10.26 11.36 -10.09
N PHE A 85 -9.28 11.28 -10.99
CA PHE A 85 -9.44 11.00 -12.41
C PHE A 85 -9.65 9.50 -12.67
N GLU A 86 -10.73 8.93 -12.15
CA GLU A 86 -11.40 7.88 -12.90
C GLU A 86 -12.04 8.55 -14.13
N PHE A 87 -11.40 8.43 -15.29
CA PHE A 87 -11.93 8.72 -16.63
C PHE A 87 -13.06 9.78 -16.72
N ALA A 88 -12.71 11.06 -16.63
CA ALA A 88 -13.35 12.06 -17.50
C ALA A 88 -12.74 11.89 -18.90
N GLY A 89 -13.14 10.82 -19.60
CA GLY A 89 -12.49 10.37 -20.83
C GLY A 89 -13.33 9.36 -21.62
N ALA A 90 -14.64 9.60 -21.69
CA ALA A 90 -15.51 9.07 -22.73
C ALA A 90 -16.35 10.23 -23.28
N ALA A 91 -15.67 11.24 -23.78
CA ALA A 91 -16.25 12.29 -24.63
C ALA A 91 -15.21 12.61 -25.69
N SER A 92 -15.26 11.85 -26.79
CA SER A 92 -14.63 11.98 -28.13
C SER A 92 -14.75 10.58 -28.73
N GLU A 93 -15.49 10.29 -29.81
CA GLU A 93 -16.20 11.03 -30.85
C GLU A 93 -17.41 10.19 -31.29
#